data_AF-A0A258FHH0-F1
#
_entry.id   AF-A0A258FHH0-F1
#
_cell.length_a   1.000
_cell.length_b   1.000
_cell.length_c   1.000
_cell.angle_alpha   90.00
_cell.angle_beta   90.00
_cell.angle_gamma   90.00
#
_symmetry.space_group_name_H-M   'P 1'
#
loop_
_entity.id
_entity.type
_entity.pdbx_description
1 polymer ?
#
loop_
_entity_poly.entity_id
_entity_poly.type
_entity_poly.pdbx_seq_one_letter_code
_entity_poly.pdbx_strand_id
1 'polypeptide(L)'
;LAANVYVVFTPIAKPSDNSSIEDFFEPALLEMKINGKSFNADNEGLDKNTEYGKADFATQVVRPNIAKINFDKFDPILARLEGAMEAHIKKHVS
;
A
#
# COMPACT_ATOMS: atom_id res chain seq x y z
N LEU A 1 -12.38 18.96 -4.83
CA LEU A 1 -11.28 18.36 -5.63
C LEU A 1 -11.11 19.21 -6.88
N ALA A 2 -9.88 19.58 -7.26
CA ALA A 2 -9.65 20.27 -8.53
C ALA A 2 -9.98 19.33 -9.70
N ALA A 3 -10.23 19.88 -10.90
CA ALA A 3 -10.70 19.12 -12.07
C ALA A 3 -9.79 17.94 -12.48
N ASN A 4 -8.53 17.95 -12.05
CA ASN A 4 -7.48 16.99 -12.42
C ASN A 4 -7.04 16.11 -11.23
N VAL A 5 -7.82 16.04 -10.15
CA VAL A 5 -7.53 15.18 -9.00
C VAL A 5 -8.47 13.98 -9.00
N TYR A 6 -7.89 12.78 -8.99
CA TYR A 6 -8.61 11.51 -9.00
C TYR A 6 -8.38 10.78 -7.68
N VAL A 7 -9.44 10.20 -7.13
CA VAL A 7 -9.35 9.33 -5.95
C VAL A 7 -9.45 7.90 -6.44
N VAL A 8 -8.40 7.12 -6.19
CA VAL A 8 -8.35 5.70 -6.53
C VAL A 8 -8.33 4.91 -5.24
N PHE A 9 -9.38 4.13 -5.02
CA PHE A 9 -9.49 3.27 -3.85
C PHE A 9 -8.61 2.03 -4.00
N THR A 10 -8.11 1.53 -2.87
CA THR A 10 -7.47 0.22 -2.76
C THR A 10 -8.48 -0.90 -3.08
N PRO A 11 -8.05 -1.99 -3.75
CA PRO A 11 -8.90 -3.17 -3.98
C PRO A 11 -9.40 -3.81 -2.68
N ILE A 12 -10.72 -3.95 -2.58
CA ILE A 12 -11.41 -4.67 -1.50
C ILE A 12 -11.97 -6.00 -2.04
N ALA A 13 -11.98 -7.04 -1.22
CA ALA A 13 -12.52 -8.34 -1.62
C ALA A 13 -14.06 -8.35 -1.61
N LYS A 14 -14.68 -7.66 -0.65
CA LYS A 14 -16.13 -7.50 -0.52
C LYS A 14 -16.51 -6.04 -0.23
N PRO A 15 -17.76 -5.61 -0.53
CA PRO A 15 -18.18 -4.22 -0.36
C PRO A 15 -18.05 -3.64 1.06
N SER A 16 -18.04 -4.49 2.09
CA SER A 16 -17.91 -4.09 3.49
C SER A 16 -16.46 -4.11 4.01
N ASP A 17 -15.51 -4.57 3.20
CA ASP A 17 -14.13 -4.74 3.64
C ASP A 17 -13.37 -3.43 3.54
N ASN A 18 -12.41 -3.25 4.44
CA ASN A 18 -11.39 -2.21 4.33
C ASN A 18 -10.12 -2.83 3.75
N SER A 19 -9.35 -2.04 3.01
CA SER A 19 -8.02 -2.43 2.55
C SER A 19 -7.08 -1.25 2.61
N SER A 20 -5.81 -1.57 2.79
CA SER A 20 -4.67 -0.67 2.84
C SER A 20 -3.66 -1.07 1.77
N ILE A 21 -2.65 -0.22 1.53
CA ILE A 21 -1.59 -0.59 0.58
C ILE A 21 -0.66 -1.66 1.17
N GLU A 22 -0.58 -1.73 2.49
CA GLU A 22 0.20 -2.73 3.22
C GLU A 22 -0.33 -4.15 3.00
N ASP A 23 -1.65 -4.32 2.78
CA ASP A 23 -2.29 -5.61 2.50
C ASP A 23 -1.80 -6.28 1.20
N PHE A 24 -1.11 -5.53 0.33
CA PHE A 24 -0.55 -6.05 -0.91
C PHE A 24 0.82 -6.70 -0.72
N PHE A 25 1.45 -6.55 0.44
CA PHE A 25 2.68 -7.28 0.75
C PHE A 25 2.38 -8.72 1.21
N GLU A 26 3.34 -9.62 1.00
CA GLU A 26 3.22 -10.97 1.54
C GLU A 26 3.26 -10.98 3.08
N PRO A 27 2.48 -11.85 3.76
CA PRO A 27 2.45 -11.92 5.22
C PRO A 27 3.83 -12.07 5.84
N ALA A 28 4.71 -12.86 5.22
CA ALA A 28 6.08 -13.06 5.69
C ALA A 28 6.91 -11.76 5.74
N LEU A 29 6.62 -10.79 4.87
CA LEU A 29 7.28 -9.48 4.89
C LEU A 29 6.73 -8.61 6.04
N LEU A 30 5.41 -8.63 6.24
CA LEU A 30 4.71 -7.90 7.32
C LEU A 30 5.09 -8.41 8.72
N GLU A 31 5.41 -9.70 8.85
CA GLU A 31 5.83 -10.34 10.10
C GLU A 31 7.31 -10.09 10.46
N MET A 32 8.10 -9.46 9.58
CA MET A 32 9.51 -9.19 9.86
C MET A 32 9.66 -8.27 11.08
N LYS A 33 10.61 -8.62 11.96
CA LYS A 33 10.89 -7.84 13.16
C LYS A 33 12.12 -6.95 12.99
N ILE A 34 12.05 -5.74 13.55
CA ILE A 34 13.20 -4.84 13.68
C ILE A 34 13.57 -4.76 15.15
N ASN A 35 14.76 -5.25 15.53
CA ASN A 35 15.23 -5.24 16.92
C ASN A 35 14.21 -5.84 17.91
N GLY A 36 13.51 -6.90 17.49
CA GLY A 36 12.47 -7.58 18.28
C GLY A 36 11.07 -6.94 18.22
N LYS A 37 10.93 -5.74 17.62
CA LYS A 37 9.64 -5.05 17.46
C LYS A 37 8.85 -5.56 16.25
N SER A 38 7.53 -5.64 16.36
CA SER A 38 6.62 -6.02 15.27
C SER A 38 6.19 -4.81 14.43
N PHE A 39 5.77 -5.07 13.19
CA PHE A 39 5.19 -4.02 12.36
C PHE A 39 3.77 -3.67 12.83
N ASN A 40 3.47 -2.37 12.89
CA ASN A 40 2.11 -1.86 13.04
C ASN A 40 1.76 -0.99 11.81
N ALA A 41 0.72 -1.42 11.08
CA ALA A 41 0.23 -0.77 9.86
C ALA A 41 -0.84 0.30 10.12
N ASP A 42 -1.32 0.44 11.36
CA ASP A 42 -2.31 1.43 11.73
C ASP A 42 -1.70 2.83 11.83
N ASN A 43 -2.56 3.85 11.68
CA ASN A 43 -2.15 5.25 11.79
C ASN A 43 -2.08 5.73 13.25
N GLU A 44 -2.66 4.97 14.18
CA GLU A 44 -2.78 5.30 15.60
C GLU A 44 -2.43 4.07 16.45
N GLY A 45 -2.18 4.27 17.74
CA GLY A 45 -1.97 3.16 18.68
C GLY A 45 -0.60 2.49 18.66
N LEU A 46 0.38 3.01 17.91
CA LEU A 46 1.75 2.49 17.86
C LEU A 46 2.42 2.50 19.24
N ASP A 47 2.72 1.32 19.79
CA ASP A 47 3.58 1.21 20.98
C ASP A 47 5.05 1.19 20.57
N LYS A 48 5.73 2.34 20.74
CA LYS A 48 7.14 2.49 20.38
C LYS A 48 8.09 1.53 21.10
N ASN A 49 7.68 0.88 22.19
CA ASN A 49 8.52 -0.10 22.88
C ASN A 49 8.49 -1.47 22.19
N THR A 50 7.36 -1.85 21.61
CA THR A 50 7.11 -3.20 21.08
C THR A 50 6.88 -3.22 19.56
N GLU A 51 6.66 -2.07 18.95
CA GLU A 51 6.25 -1.95 17.55
C GLU A 51 7.07 -0.89 16.77
N TYR A 52 7.07 -1.01 15.45
CA TYR A 52 7.59 -0.02 14.51
C TYR A 52 6.56 0.30 13.43
N GLY A 53 6.63 1.51 12.87
CA GLY A 53 5.64 2.03 11.92
C GLY A 53 6.06 1.95 10.45
N LYS A 54 5.21 2.51 9.58
CA LYS A 54 5.36 2.47 8.10
C LYS A 54 6.69 3.00 7.57
N ALA A 55 7.23 4.05 8.19
CA ALA A 55 8.52 4.62 7.78
C ALA A 55 9.67 3.60 7.95
N ASP A 56 9.68 2.89 9.07
CA ASP A 56 10.67 1.84 9.35
C ASP A 56 10.41 0.61 8.49
N PHE A 57 9.14 0.23 8.28
CA PHE A 57 8.80 -0.84 7.34
C PHE A 57 9.34 -0.56 5.92
N ALA A 58 9.09 0.63 5.38
CA ALA A 58 9.56 1.00 4.04
C ALA A 58 11.09 1.01 3.93
N THR A 59 11.77 1.59 4.93
CA THR A 59 13.22 1.85 4.86
C THR A 59 14.08 0.68 5.32
N GLN A 60 13.62 -0.10 6.29
CA GLN A 60 14.40 -1.17 6.93
C GLN A 60 13.91 -2.58 6.55
N VAL A 61 12.70 -2.73 6.03
CA VAL A 61 12.17 -4.03 5.56
C VAL A 61 12.02 -4.07 4.05
N VAL A 62 11.24 -3.17 3.46
CA VAL A 62 10.95 -3.19 2.01
C VAL A 62 12.21 -2.90 1.20
N ARG A 63 12.87 -1.77 1.44
CA ARG A 63 14.04 -1.34 0.65
C ARG A 63 15.18 -2.36 0.62
N PRO A 64 15.61 -2.98 1.74
CA PRO A 64 16.68 -3.98 1.71
C PRO A 64 16.28 -5.30 1.05
N ASN A 65 14.98 -5.63 1.02
CA ASN A 65 14.47 -6.89 0.48
C ASN A 65 13.85 -6.75 -0.92
N ILE A 66 13.90 -5.58 -1.55
CA ILE A 66 13.15 -5.26 -2.79
C ILE A 66 13.30 -6.29 -3.91
N ALA A 67 14.51 -6.87 -4.08
CA ALA A 67 14.79 -7.87 -5.10
C ALA A 67 14.15 -9.25 -4.83
N LYS A 68 13.61 -9.48 -3.63
CA LYS A 68 12.99 -10.73 -3.18
C LYS A 68 11.49 -10.60 -2.96
N ILE A 69 10.95 -9.39 -3.01
CA ILE A 69 9.53 -9.14 -2.79
C ILE A 69 8.78 -9.53 -4.05
N ASN A 70 7.72 -10.33 -3.89
CA ASN A 70 6.72 -10.48 -4.94
C ASN A 70 5.76 -9.28 -4.91
N PHE A 71 5.64 -8.58 -6.03
CA PHE A 71 4.77 -7.41 -6.18
C PHE A 71 3.46 -7.70 -6.94
N ASP A 72 3.17 -8.95 -7.33
CA ASP A 72 1.98 -9.30 -8.13
C ASP A 72 0.65 -8.78 -7.52
N LYS A 73 0.54 -8.73 -6.19
CA LYS A 73 -0.65 -8.20 -5.50
C LYS A 73 -0.87 -6.69 -5.66
N PHE A 74 0.10 -5.96 -6.22
CA PHE A 74 -0.05 -4.54 -6.56
C PHE A 74 -0.70 -4.33 -7.93
N ASP A 75 -0.73 -5.34 -8.80
CA ASP A 75 -1.29 -5.21 -10.15
C ASP A 75 -2.71 -4.61 -10.17
N PRO A 76 -3.65 -4.99 -9.27
CA PRO A 76 -5.00 -4.46 -9.32
C PRO A 76 -5.09 -2.96 -8.97
N ILE A 77 -4.21 -2.42 -8.12
CA ILE A 77 -4.19 -0.96 -7.85
C ILE A 77 -3.54 -0.21 -9.01
N LEU A 78 -2.49 -0.78 -9.62
CA LEU A 78 -1.85 -0.20 -10.80
C LEU A 78 -2.81 -0.12 -11.98
N ALA A 79 -3.58 -1.19 -12.25
CA ALA A 79 -4.62 -1.19 -13.28
C ALA A 79 -5.71 -0.12 -13.02
N ARG A 80 -6.06 0.16 -11.76
CA ARG A 80 -7.00 1.24 -11.42
C ARG A 80 -6.40 2.63 -11.68
N LEU A 81 -5.09 2.81 -11.45
CA LEU A 81 -4.39 4.05 -11.78
C LEU A 81 -4.36 4.27 -13.30
N GLU A 82 -4.06 3.23 -14.08
CA GLU A 82 -4.13 3.28 -15.55
C GLU A 82 -5.54 3.69 -16.03
N GLY A 83 -6.59 3.07 -15.48
CA GLY A 83 -7.96 3.43 -15.81
C GLY A 83 -8.31 4.88 -15.47
N ALA A 84 -7.80 5.43 -14.36
CA ALA A 84 -7.98 6.83 -14.02
C ALA A 84 -7.28 7.76 -15.03
N MET A 85 -6.06 7.41 -15.45
CA MET A 85 -5.31 8.15 -16.47
C MET A 85 -6.03 8.13 -17.83
N GLU A 86 -6.52 6.97 -18.27
CA GLU A 86 -7.28 6.86 -19.53
C GLU A 86 -8.56 7.68 -19.50
N ALA A 87 -9.29 7.65 -18.38
CA ALA A 87 -10.51 8.45 -18.19
C ALA A 87 -10.21 9.96 -18.25
N HIS A 88 -9.06 10.37 -17.68
CA HIS A 88 -8.60 11.76 -17.77
C HIS A 88 -8.29 12.17 -19.21
N ILE A 89 -7.52 11.37 -19.94
CA ILE A 89 -7.15 11.62 -21.34
C ILE A 89 -8.41 11.74 -22.21
N LYS A 90 -9.36 10.80 -22.11
CA LYS A 90 -10.62 10.82 -22.88
C LYS A 90 -11.42 12.11 -22.65
N LYS A 91 -11.45 12.62 -21.42
CA LYS A 91 -12.15 13.85 -21.05
C LYS A 91 -11.52 15.12 -21.65
N HIS A 92 -10.23 15.10 -22.01
CA HIS A 92 -9.47 16.30 -22.39
C HIS A 92 -8.88 16.27 -23.81
N VAL A 93 -8.96 15.13 -24.50
CA VAL A 93 -8.57 14.97 -25.91
C VAL A 93 -9.81 14.96 -26.84
N SER A 94 -11.01 15.17 -26.29
CA SER A 94 -12.26 15.33 -27.06
C SER A 94 -12.56 16.80 -27.38
#